data_AF-A0A0D0DX37-F1
#
_entry.id   AF-A0A0D0DX37-F1
#
_cell.length_a   1.000
_cell.length_b   1.000
_cell.length_c   1.000
_cell.angle_alpha   90.00
_cell.angle_beta   90.00
_cell.angle_gamma   90.00
#
_symmetry.space_group_name_H-M   'P 1'
#
loop_
_entity.id
_entity.type
_entity.pdbx_description
1 polymer ?
#
loop_
_entity_poly.entity_id
_entity_poly.type
_entity_poly.pdbx_seq_one_letter_code
_entity_poly.pdbx_strand_id
1 'polypeptide(L)' 'LLHIAQDIENCGPVWAHWTFFLERYCQLLKNSLCSRWHPWSNLAPKVLHVAHLTQISIKYDLNDELCNIRAAA' A
#
# COMPACT_ATOMS: atom_id res chain seq x y z
N LEU A 1 -18.37 -5.89 -0.59
CA LEU A 1 -17.72 -6.84 -1.51
C LEU A 1 -18.51 -7.15 -2.80
N LEU A 2 -19.66 -6.49 -3.07
CA LEU A 2 -20.46 -6.73 -4.29
C LEU A 2 -20.15 -5.77 -5.46
N HIS A 3 -19.45 -4.65 -5.19
CA HIS A 3 -19.19 -3.59 -6.19
C HIS A 3 -17.96 -3.84 -7.07
N ILE A 4 -17.17 -4.89 -6.79
CA ILE A 4 -15.91 -5.12 -7.50
C ILE A 4 -16.16 -5.41 -8.99
N ALA A 5 -17.24 -6.13 -9.33
CA ALA A 5 -17.55 -6.46 -10.72
C ALA A 5 -17.89 -5.21 -11.57
N GLN A 6 -18.74 -4.33 -11.06
CA GLN A 6 -19.09 -3.08 -11.77
C GLN A 6 -17.90 -2.14 -11.91
N ASP A 7 -17.01 -2.10 -10.90
CA ASP A 7 -15.80 -1.28 -10.95
C ASP A 7 -14.78 -1.83 -11.97
N ILE A 8 -14.71 -3.16 -12.14
CA ILE A 8 -13.84 -3.80 -13.15
C ILE A 8 -14.28 -3.45 -14.57
N GLU A 9 -15.59 -3.35 -14.85
CA GLU A 9 -16.11 -2.97 -16.17
C GLU A 9 -15.79 -1.51 -16.53
N ASN A 10 -15.70 -0.65 -15.51
CA ASN A 10 -15.34 0.76 -15.67
C ASN A 10 -13.82 0.99 -15.66
N CYS A 11 -13.06 0.06 -15.08
CA CYS A 11 -11.61 0.06 -15.17
C CYS A 11 -11.18 -0.36 -16.58
N GLY A 12 -10.17 0.32 -17.13
CA GLY A 12 -9.54 -0.10 -18.38
C GLY A 12 -9.05 -1.55 -18.35
N PRO A 13 -8.47 -2.05 -19.45
CA PRO A 13 -8.07 -3.46 -19.55
C PRO A 13 -7.27 -3.90 -18.32
N VAL A 14 -7.62 -5.05 -17.75
CA VAL A 14 -7.13 -5.52 -16.43
C VAL A 14 -5.60 -5.45 -16.28
N TRP A 15 -4.87 -5.72 -17.36
CA TRP A 15 -3.40 -5.64 -17.38
C TRP A 15 -2.90 -4.22 -17.16
N ALA A 16 -3.58 -3.20 -17.70
CA ALA A 16 -3.19 -1.80 -17.57
C ALA A 16 -3.48 -1.30 -16.15
N HIS A 17 -4.63 -1.70 -15.58
CA HIS A 17 -4.97 -1.38 -14.19
C HIS A 17 -3.96 -2.00 -13.22
N TRP A 18 -3.64 -3.29 -13.39
CA TRP A 18 -2.68 -3.98 -12.54
C TRP A 18 -1.27 -3.41 -12.66
N THR A 19 -0.82 -3.13 -13.89
CA THR A 19 0.48 -2.49 -14.15
C THR A 19 0.58 -1.15 -13.43
N PHE A 20 -0.45 -0.30 -13.55
CA PHE A 20 -0.48 1.00 -12.88
C PHE A 20 -0.39 0.90 -11.36
N PHE A 21 -1.16 -0.01 -10.75
CA PHE A 21 -1.13 -0.24 -9.30
C PHE A 21 0.24 -0.73 -8.84
N LEU A 22 0.82 -1.69 -9.57
CA LEU A 22 2.14 -2.20 -9.26
C LEU A 22 3.24 -1.16 -9.42
N GLU A 23 3.21 -0.33 -10.46
CA GLU A 23 4.22 0.72 -10.64
C GLU A 23 4.24 1.68 -9.45
N ARG A 24 3.06 2.12 -9.01
CA ARG A 24 2.93 2.98 -7.82
C ARG A 24 3.43 2.28 -6.56
N TYR A 25 3.08 1.01 -6.39
CA TYR A 25 3.52 0.23 -5.24
C TYR A 25 5.04 0.01 -5.23
N CYS A 26 5.61 -0.38 -6.36
CA CYS A 26 7.06 -0.53 -6.55
C CYS A 26 7.80 0.79 -6.33
N GLN A 27 7.23 1.93 -6.73
CA GLN A 27 7.81 3.25 -6.45
C GLN A 27 7.86 3.55 -4.93
N LEU A 28 6.81 3.20 -4.19
CA LEU A 28 6.80 3.32 -2.72
C LEU A 28 7.84 2.41 -2.05
N LEU A 29 7.98 1.18 -2.54
CA LEU A 29 9.01 0.25 -2.08
C LEU A 29 10.42 0.79 -2.37
N LYS A 30 10.62 1.34 -3.57
CA LYS A 30 11.87 1.97 -3.99
C LYS A 30 12.25 3.16 -3.11
N ASN A 31 11.30 4.00 -2.74
CA ASN A 31 11.54 5.10 -1.80
C ASN A 31 11.90 4.59 -0.39
N SER A 32 11.45 3.38 -0.04
CA SER A 32 11.74 2.74 1.24
C SER A 32 13.09 2.00 1.28
N LEU A 33 13.72 1.78 0.12
CA LEU A 33 15.03 1.15 -0.02
C LEU A 33 16.15 2.15 0.30
N CYS A 34 16.40 2.36 1.60
CA CYS A 34 17.45 3.26 2.07
C CYS A 34 18.86 2.63 2.03
N SER A 35 18.96 1.31 2.19
CA SER A 35 20.24 0.59 2.22
C SER A 35 20.63 0.03 0.85
N ARG A 36 21.84 0.37 0.37
CA ARG A 36 22.42 -0.15 -0.87
C ARG A 36 23.02 -1.56 -0.74
N TRP A 37 23.51 -1.89 0.46
CA TRP A 37 24.18 -3.18 0.72
C TRP A 37 23.20 -4.27 1.16
N HIS A 38 22.24 -3.94 2.02
CA HIS A 38 21.24 -4.88 2.52
C HIS A 38 19.81 -4.37 2.25
N PRO A 39 19.40 -4.31 0.98
CA PRO A 39 18.09 -3.78 0.59
C PRO A 39 16.94 -4.57 1.23
N TRP A 40 17.01 -5.89 1.19
CA TRP A 40 15.93 -6.79 1.63
C TRP A 40 15.78 -6.85 3.14
N SER A 41 16.89 -6.84 3.88
CA SER A 41 16.87 -6.88 5.36
C SER A 41 16.20 -5.64 5.96
N ASN A 42 16.22 -4.50 5.26
CA ASN A 42 15.55 -3.28 5.69
C ASN A 42 14.12 -3.19 5.14
N LEU A 43 13.88 -3.70 3.93
CA LEU A 43 12.57 -3.62 3.28
C LEU A 43 11.54 -4.57 3.91
N ALA A 44 11.92 -5.82 4.16
CA ALA A 44 11.02 -6.85 4.69
C ALA A 44 10.34 -6.45 6.01
N PRO A 45 11.06 -6.04 7.07
CA PRO A 45 10.42 -5.63 8.33
C PRO A 45 9.55 -4.38 8.15
N LYS A 46 9.90 -3.48 7.23
CA LYS A 46 9.12 -2.27 6.95
C LYS A 46 7.79 -2.60 6.26
N VAL A 47 7.79 -3.51 5.29
CA VAL A 47 6.57 -4.01 4.64
C VAL A 47 5.67 -4.72 5.67
N LEU A 48 6.25 -5.56 6.52
CA LEU A 48 5.51 -6.21 7.61
C LEU A 48 4.88 -5.19 8.55
N HIS A 49 5.65 -4.19 9.00
CA HIS A 49 5.14 -3.15 9.89
C HIS A 49 3.96 -2.38 9.27
N VAL A 50 4.05 -2.03 7.98
CA VAL A 50 2.93 -1.40 7.25
C VAL A 50 1.72 -2.31 7.21
N ALA A 51 1.89 -3.60 6.90
CA ALA A 51 0.79 -4.57 6.86
C ALA A 51 0.11 -4.73 8.24
N HIS A 52 0.89 -4.82 9.31
CA HIS A 52 0.37 -4.89 10.68
C HIS A 52 -0.41 -3.61 11.06
N LEU A 53 0.13 -2.43 10.75
CA LEU A 53 -0.56 -1.16 10.99
C LEU A 53 -1.87 -1.08 10.20
N THR A 54 -1.89 -1.48 8.93
CA THR A 54 -3.10 -1.55 8.12
C THR A 54 -4.12 -2.52 8.72
N GLN A 55 -3.68 -3.69 9.17
CA GLN A 55 -4.57 -4.68 9.81
C GLN A 55 -5.18 -4.15 11.11
N ILE A 56 -4.38 -3.51 11.97
CA ILE A 56 -4.86 -2.89 13.22
C ILE A 56 -5.83 -1.75 12.90
N SER A 57 -5.49 -0.91 11.93
CA SER A 57 -6.34 0.19 11.47
C SER A 57 -7.72 -0.30 11.04
N ILE A 58 -7.77 -1.35 10.22
CA ILE A 58 -9.04 -1.94 9.76
C ILE A 58 -9.79 -2.61 10.91
N LYS A 59 -9.10 -3.30 11.82
CA LYS A 59 -9.73 -4.02 12.93
C LYS A 59 -10.42 -3.09 13.93
N TYR A 60 -9.87 -1.90 14.15
CA TYR A 60 -10.34 -0.95 15.16
C TYR A 60 -10.95 0.33 14.56
N ASP A 61 -11.17 0.36 13.24
CA ASP A 61 -11.70 1.51 12.48
C ASP A 61 -10.93 2.82 12.71
N LEU A 62 -9.60 2.74 12.86
CA LEU A 62 -8.72 3.87 13.19
C LEU A 62 -8.27 4.67 11.96
N ASN A 63 -8.99 4.57 10.84
CA ASN A 63 -8.55 5.19 9.58
C ASN A 63 -8.54 6.72 9.66
N ASP A 64 -9.52 7.33 10.34
CA ASP A 64 -9.60 8.79 10.51
C ASP A 64 -8.45 9.33 11.36
N GLU A 65 -8.23 8.71 12.52
CA GLU A 65 -7.16 9.09 13.46
C GLU A 65 -5.77 8.95 12.82
N LEU A 66 -5.51 7.85 12.10
CA LEU A 66 -4.24 7.64 11.42
C LEU A 66 -4.04 8.59 10.23
N CYS A 67 -5.13 9.00 9.56
CA CYS A 67 -5.09 10.01 8.51
C CYS A 67 -4.66 11.37 9.08
N ASN A 68 -5.26 11.78 10.21
CA ASN A 68 -4.93 13.02 10.91
C ASN A 68 -3.45 13.05 11.36
N ILE A 69 -2.94 11.95 11.89
CA ILE A 69 -1.53 11.84 12.32
C ILE A 69 -0.57 11.91 11.12
N ARG A 70 -0.92 11.29 9.98
CA ARG A 70 -0.12 11.33 8.74
C ARG A 70 -0.13 12.70 8.07
N ALA A 71 -1.23 13.44 8.17
CA ALA A 71 -1.35 14.80 7.62
C ALA A 71 -0.58 15.84 8.45
N ALA A 72 -0.37 15.57 9.74
CA ALA A 72 0.37 16.44 10.65
C ALA A 72 1.90 16.24 10.63
N ALA A 73 2.40 15.19 9.94
CA ALA A 73 3.81 14.82 9.86
C ALA A 73 4.42 15.15 8.49
#